data_AF-A0A9D7NI44-F1
#
_entry.id   AF-A0A9D7NI44-F1
#
_cell.length_a   1.000
_cell.length_b   1.000
_cell.length_c   1.000
_cell.angle_alpha   90.00
_cell.angle_beta   90.00
_cell.angle_gamma   90.00
#
_symmetry.space_group_name_H-M   'P 1'
#
loop_
_entity.id
_entity.type
_entity.pdbx_description
1 polymer ?
#
loop_
_entity_poly.entity_id
_entity_poly.type
_entity_poly.pdbx_seq_one_letter_code
_entity_poly.pdbx_strand_id
1 'polypeptide(L)' 'MQLELHIGYNELIRLIRQLPPAELQRLREDIVDLAAPTISHIEPNNLQQLLLKGPTMSLEQAQHYNELHNYMNSLQIESL' A
#
# COMPACT_ATOMS: atom_id res chain seq x y z
N MET A 1 -5.36 14.32 -28.40
CA MET A 1 -6.47 14.30 -27.44
C MET A 1 -5.99 13.51 -26.23
N GLN A 2 -5.92 14.12 -25.05
CA GLN A 2 -5.50 13.46 -23.81
C GLN A 2 -6.77 13.00 -23.07
N LEU A 3 -6.88 11.70 -22.79
CA LEU A 3 -7.93 11.16 -21.93
C LEU A 3 -7.37 11.08 -20.51
N GLU A 4 -7.90 11.89 -19.62
CA GLU A 4 -7.61 11.81 -18.19
C GLU A 4 -8.59 10.82 -17.53
N LEU A 5 -8.10 9.64 -17.20
CA LEU A 5 -8.86 8.60 -16.53
C LEU A 5 -8.81 8.82 -15.01
N HIS A 6 -9.89 9.37 -14.45
CA HIS A 6 -10.10 9.48 -13.01
C HIS A 6 -10.57 8.12 -12.45
N ILE A 7 -9.66 7.15 -12.37
CA ILE A 7 -9.94 5.81 -11.84
C ILE A 7 -9.38 5.71 -10.42
N GLY A 8 -10.20 5.21 -9.48
CA GLY A 8 -9.74 4.94 -8.11
C GLY A 8 -8.76 3.75 -8.04
N TYR A 9 -7.88 3.74 -7.03
CA TYR A 9 -6.87 2.67 -6.87
C TYR A 9 -7.46 1.25 -6.91
N ASN A 10 -8.60 1.03 -6.26
CA ASN A 10 -9.27 -0.27 -6.20
C ASN A 10 -9.87 -0.70 -7.55
N GLU A 11 -10.31 0.27 -8.35
CA GLU A 11 -10.88 0.03 -9.69
C GLU A 11 -9.77 -0.32 -10.68
N LEU A 12 -8.63 0.37 -10.59
CA LEU A 12 -7.43 0.04 -11.36
C LEU A 12 -6.98 -1.40 -11.10
N ILE A 13 -6.91 -1.82 -9.84
CA ILE A 13 -6.56 -3.21 -9.48
C ILE A 13 -7.56 -4.21 -10.07
N ARG A 14 -8.86 -3.89 -10.04
CA ARG A 14 -9.89 -4.77 -10.61
C ARG A 14 -9.72 -4.93 -12.13
N LEU A 15 -9.43 -3.84 -12.83
CA LEU A 15 -9.18 -3.87 -14.28
C LEU A 15 -7.94 -4.70 -14.62
N ILE A 16 -6.84 -4.49 -13.90
CA ILE A 16 -5.61 -5.26 -14.11
C ILE A 16 -5.85 -6.75 -13.90
N ARG A 17 -6.63 -7.15 -12.88
CA ARG A 17 -6.95 -8.55 -12.60
C ARG A 17 -7.81 -9.23 -13.68
N GLN A 18 -8.48 -8.46 -14.53
CA GLN A 18 -9.32 -9.00 -15.62
C GLN A 18 -8.53 -9.21 -16.91
N LEU A 19 -7.27 -8.76 -16.98
CA LEU A 19 -6.44 -8.91 -18.17
C LEU A 19 -6.04 -10.38 -18.40
N PRO A 20 -5.96 -10.82 -19.67
CA PRO A 20 -5.44 -12.14 -19.99
C PRO A 20 -3.94 -12.25 -19.63
N PRO A 21 -3.43 -13.46 -19.35
CA PRO A 21 -2.05 -13.64 -18.89
C PRO A 21 -0.97 -13.03 -19.78
N ALA A 22 -1.17 -13.05 -21.10
CA ALA A 22 -0.25 -12.46 -22.06
C ALA A 22 -0.20 -10.93 -21.98
N GLU A 23 -1.33 -10.27 -21.67
CA GLU A 23 -1.39 -8.82 -21.51
C GLU A 23 -0.86 -8.38 -20.14
N LEU A 24 -1.06 -9.20 -19.11
CA LEU A 24 -0.42 -8.98 -17.80
C LEU A 24 1.11 -9.02 -17.90
N GLN A 25 1.65 -9.95 -18.68
CA GLN A 25 3.09 -10.05 -18.89
C GLN A 25 3.63 -8.83 -19.63
N ARG A 26 2.96 -8.38 -20.70
CA ARG A 26 3.32 -7.15 -21.42
C ARG A 26 3.23 -5.91 -20.52
N LEU A 27 2.15 -5.76 -19.77
CA LEU A 27 1.98 -4.66 -18.83
C LEU A 27 3.11 -4.63 -17.78
N ARG A 28 3.55 -5.80 -17.32
CA ARG A 28 4.70 -5.89 -16.40
C ARG A 28 6.00 -5.43 -17.05
N GLU A 29 6.25 -5.84 -18.29
CA GLU A 29 7.44 -5.42 -19.06
C GLU A 29 7.43 -3.90 -19.28
N ASP A 30 6.28 -3.34 -19.70
CA ASP A 30 6.09 -1.91 -19.91
C ASP A 30 6.31 -1.10 -18.62
N ILE A 31 5.80 -1.57 -17.47
CA ILE A 31 6.02 -0.93 -16.17
C ILE A 31 7.49 -0.96 -15.78
N VAL A 32 8.19 -2.08 -16.02
CA VAL A 32 9.62 -2.21 -15.72
C VAL A 32 10.45 -1.25 -16.58
N ASP A 33 10.15 -1.16 -17.86
CA ASP A 33 10.84 -0.25 -18.79
C ASP A 33 10.58 1.22 -18.46
N LEU A 34 9.36 1.57 -18.07
CA LEU A 34 9.00 2.91 -17.59
C LEU A 34 9.65 3.25 -16.23
N ALA A 35 9.84 2.25 -15.36
CA ALA A 35 10.44 2.44 -14.04
C ALA A 35 11.98 2.34 -14.04
N ALA A 36 12.59 1.75 -15.07
CA ALA A 36 14.05 1.65 -15.23
C ALA A 36 14.80 3.00 -15.06
N PRO A 37 14.35 4.13 -15.64
CA PRO A 37 14.99 5.42 -15.38
C PRO A 37 14.74 5.97 -13.96
N THR A 38 13.72 5.50 -13.23
CA THR A 38 13.37 5.98 -11.88
C THR A 38 14.00 5.14 -10.76
N ILE A 39 14.22 3.85 -10.99
CA ILE A 39 14.80 2.91 -10.00
C ILE A 39 16.32 3.08 -9.87
N SER A 40 16.97 3.75 -10.84
CA SER A 40 18.43 3.94 -10.86
C SER A 40 18.99 4.81 -9.73
N HIS A 41 18.19 5.33 -8.78
CA HIS A 41 18.66 6.19 -7.67
C HIS A 41 18.14 5.79 -6.27
N ILE A 42 17.56 4.60 -6.09
CA ILE A 42 17.25 4.13 -4.73
C ILE A 42 18.49 3.42 -4.19
N GLU A 43 19.41 4.19 -3.60
CA GLU A 43 20.49 3.64 -2.79
C GLU A 43 19.89 2.70 -1.71
N PRO A 44 20.53 1.55 -1.41
CA PRO A 44 20.02 0.57 -0.45
C PRO A 44 19.72 1.15 0.95
N ASN A 45 20.28 2.31 1.27
CA ASN A 45 20.01 3.07 2.49
C ASN A 45 18.55 3.58 2.56
N ASN A 46 17.92 3.89 1.42
CA ASN A 46 16.54 4.42 1.38
C ASN A 46 15.48 3.36 1.71
N LEU A 47 15.69 2.10 1.35
CA LEU A 47 14.79 1.00 1.73
C LEU A 47 14.87 0.72 3.24
N GLN A 48 16.07 0.72 3.82
CA GLN A 48 16.23 0.66 5.28
C GLN A 48 15.56 1.86 5.96
N GLN A 49 15.76 3.08 5.47
CA GLN A 49 15.09 4.25 6.04
C GLN A 49 13.57 4.22 5.87
N LEU A 50 13.03 3.68 4.78
CA LEU A 50 11.59 3.51 4.58
C LEU A 50 11.01 2.49 5.57
N LEU A 51 11.69 1.35 5.75
CA LEU A 51 11.29 0.31 6.71
C LEU A 51 11.37 0.81 8.16
N LEU A 52 12.36 1.65 8.46
CA LEU A 52 12.53 2.28 9.78
C LEU A 52 11.60 3.48 9.99
N LYS A 53 11.03 4.06 8.93
CA LYS A 53 9.97 5.08 8.97
C LYS A 53 8.57 4.42 8.99
N GLY A 54 8.40 3.45 9.89
CA GLY A 54 7.05 3.03 10.26
C GLY A 54 6.27 4.20 10.87
N PRO A 55 4.92 4.17 10.86
CA PRO A 55 4.12 5.16 11.57
C PRO A 55 4.54 5.17 13.04
N THR A 56 5.11 6.29 13.50
CA THR A 56 5.45 6.51 14.89
C THR A 56 4.25 7.11 15.60
N MET A 57 4.00 6.66 16.82
CA MET A 57 2.97 7.23 17.69
C MET A 57 3.63 7.79 18.96
N SER A 58 3.07 8.87 19.50
CA SER A 58 3.49 9.38 20.81
C SER A 58 3.11 8.39 21.92
N LEU A 59 3.71 8.54 23.10
CA LEU A 59 3.36 7.71 24.26
C LEU A 59 1.87 7.82 24.62
N GLU A 60 1.30 9.02 24.52
CA GLU A 60 -0.13 9.28 24.76
C GLU A 60 -1.02 8.56 23.73
N GLN A 61 -0.64 8.62 22.45
CA GLN A 61 -1.35 7.90 21.38
C GLN A 61 -1.28 6.39 21.57
N ALA A 62 -0.15 5.87 22.06
CA ALA A 62 0.02 4.46 22.38
C ALA A 62 -0.89 4.01 23.53
N GLN A 63 -0.97 4.80 24.60
CA GLN A 63 -1.85 4.54 25.73
C GLN A 63 -3.30 4.53 25.29
N HIS A 64 -3.72 5.55 24.53
CA HIS A 64 -5.09 5.65 24.03
C HIS A 64 -5.46 4.48 23.09
N TYR A 65 -4.54 4.08 22.20
CA TYR A 65 -4.74 2.91 21.34
C TYR A 65 -4.94 1.63 22.14
N ASN A 66 -4.12 1.40 23.18
CA ASN A 66 -4.22 0.21 24.01
C ASN A 66 -5.52 0.17 24.81
N GLU A 67 -5.97 1.31 25.35
CA GLU A 67 -7.27 1.42 26.02
C GLU A 67 -8.42 1.09 25.09
N LEU A 68 -8.42 1.66 23.88
CA LEU A 68 -9.45 1.41 22.88
C LEU A 68 -9.45 -0.06 22.42
N HIS A 69 -8.27 -0.63 22.19
CA HIS A 69 -8.12 -2.04 21.82
C HIS A 69 -8.68 -2.98 22.89
N ASN A 70 -8.34 -2.73 24.16
CA ASN A 70 -8.82 -3.52 25.29
C ASN A 70 -10.35 -3.43 25.44
N TYR A 71 -10.92 -2.22 25.29
CA TYR A 71 -12.36 -2.00 25.32
C TYR A 71 -13.10 -2.74 24.20
N MET A 72 -12.58 -2.69 22.98
CA MET A 72 -13.17 -3.40 21.84
C MET A 72 -13.14 -4.93 22.05
N ASN A 73 -12.05 -5.45 22.61
CA ASN A 73 -11.95 -6.87 22.94
C ASN A 73 -12.91 -7.27 24.07
N SER A 74 -13.12 -6.43 25.09
CA SER A 74 -14.10 -6.74 26.15
C SER A 74 -15.53 -6.77 25.61
N LEU A 75 -15.88 -5.89 24.66
CA LEU A 75 -17.19 -5.90 24.01
C LEU A 75 -17.43 -7.17 23.16
N GLN A 76 -16.38 -7.73 22.56
CA GLN A 76 -16.47 -9.02 21.85
C GLN A 76 -16.71 -10.20 22.79
N ILE A 77 -16.26 -10.10 24.05
CA ILE A 77 -16.48 -11.14 25.06
C ILE A 77 -17.90 -11.05 25.65
N GLU A 78 -18.44 -9.84 25.81
CA GLU A 78 -19.81 -9.63 26.32
C GLU A 78 -20.92 -9.94 25.31
N SER A 79 -20.58 -10.14 24.03
CA SER A 79 -21.52 -10.48 22.95
C SER A 79 -21.57 -11.98 22.61
N LEU A 80 -20.91 -12.83 23.41
CA LEU A 80 -20.93 -14.30 23.38
C LEU A 80 -21.71 -14.87 24.58
#